data_AF-A0A1S3UAP7-F1
#
_entry.id   AF-A0A1S3UAP7-F1
#
_cell.length_a   1.000
_cell.length_b   1.000
_cell.length_c   1.000
_cell.angle_alpha   90.00
_cell.angle_beta   90.00
_cell.angle_gamma   90.00
#
_symmetry.space_group_name_H-M   'P 1'
#
loop_
_entity.id
_entity.type
_entity.pdbx_description
1 polymer ?
#
loop_
_entity_poly.entity_id
_entity_poly.type
_entity_poly.pdbx_seq_one_letter_code
_entity_poly.pdbx_strand_id
1 'polypeptide(L)'
;MGELTYFLGLQVKSAKNGIFIHQSKYCTHLLKKFRMLGCKEAATPMATNCYLDLDKAGKDVDQKMYREAQEKVTNPLFEKRPKQFGIGGVLPPKRDLTRFVKWPKTVQIQRKKRILKQRLKVPLALNHITKTLNKNLGQTNFYSVGSDINIVVM
;
A
#
# COMPACT_ATOMS: atom_id res chain seq x y z
N MET A 1 -39.07 -17.36 12.38
CA MET A 1 -37.79 -16.96 11.76
C MET A 1 -37.82 -17.43 10.32
N GLY A 2 -37.90 -16.52 9.34
CA GLY A 2 -38.07 -16.88 7.93
C GLY A 2 -36.82 -17.53 7.32
N GLU A 3 -36.99 -18.25 6.21
CA GLU A 3 -35.90 -18.89 5.47
C GLU A 3 -35.00 -17.84 4.77
N LEU A 4 -33.67 -17.96 4.92
CA LEU A 4 -32.69 -17.04 4.32
C LEU A 4 -32.55 -17.34 2.83
N THR A 5 -33.31 -16.62 2.00
CA THR A 5 -33.35 -16.81 0.54
C THR A 5 -32.30 -16.03 -0.23
N TYR A 6 -31.70 -14.98 0.38
CA TYR A 6 -30.66 -14.15 -0.22
C TYR A 6 -29.61 -13.74 0.81
N PHE A 7 -28.33 -13.83 0.46
CA PHE A 7 -27.20 -13.38 1.27
C PHE A 7 -26.19 -12.64 0.40
N LEU A 8 -25.83 -11.41 0.77
CA LEU A 8 -24.88 -10.56 0.02
C LEU A 8 -25.22 -10.36 -1.46
N GLY A 9 -26.51 -10.48 -1.82
CA GLY A 9 -27.00 -10.42 -3.21
C GLY A 9 -26.97 -11.76 -3.96
N LEU A 10 -26.50 -12.85 -3.34
CA LEU A 10 -26.52 -14.20 -3.89
C LEU A 10 -27.77 -14.94 -3.40
N GLN A 11 -28.47 -15.64 -4.29
CA GLN A 11 -29.63 -16.43 -3.91
C GLN A 11 -29.17 -17.69 -3.18
N VAL A 12 -29.74 -17.95 -2.01
CA VAL A 12 -29.39 -19.08 -1.15
C VAL A 12 -30.62 -19.99 -1.07
N LYS A 13 -30.44 -21.28 -1.35
CA LYS A 13 -31.47 -22.31 -1.18
C LYS A 13 -31.02 -23.29 -0.12
N SER A 14 -31.83 -23.46 0.92
CA SER A 14 -31.58 -24.50 1.93
C SER A 14 -32.13 -25.83 1.42
N ALA A 15 -31.30 -26.86 1.38
CA ALA A 15 -31.71 -28.23 1.08
C ALA A 15 -31.38 -29.13 2.28
N LYS A 16 -32.00 -30.31 2.33
CA LYS A 16 -31.77 -31.29 3.43
C LYS A 16 -30.29 -31.67 3.60
N ASN A 17 -29.49 -31.54 2.53
CA ASN A 17 -28.08 -31.91 2.50
C ASN A 17 -27.12 -30.71 2.65
N GLY A 18 -27.63 -29.49 2.89
CA GLY A 18 -26.80 -28.30 3.07
C GLY A 18 -27.35 -27.05 2.38
N ILE A 19 -26.56 -25.98 2.41
CA ILE A 19 -26.90 -24.68 1.86
C ILE A 19 -26.28 -24.54 0.46
N PHE A 20 -27.09 -24.30 -0.56
CA PHE A 20 -26.63 -24.12 -1.93
C PHE A 20 -26.77 -22.67 -2.38
N ILE A 21 -25.72 -22.15 -3.01
CA ILE A 21 -25.74 -20.82 -3.64
C ILE A 21 -26.20 -20.98 -5.09
N HIS A 22 -27.31 -20.34 -5.43
CA HIS A 22 -27.92 -20.39 -6.74
C HIS A 22 -27.61 -19.11 -7.52
N GLN A 23 -27.01 -19.23 -8.70
CA GLN A 23 -26.57 -18.08 -9.53
C GLN A 23 -27.39 -17.89 -10.81
N SER A 24 -28.48 -18.62 -11.02
CA SER A 24 -29.20 -18.58 -12.31
C SER A 24 -29.62 -17.17 -12.70
N LYS A 25 -30.12 -16.35 -11.76
CA LYS A 25 -30.48 -14.94 -12.03
C LYS A 25 -29.28 -14.12 -12.51
N TYR A 26 -28.10 -14.34 -11.92
CA TYR A 26 -26.86 -13.67 -12.31
C TYR A 26 -26.41 -14.13 -13.71
N CYS A 27 -26.40 -15.45 -13.97
CA CYS A 27 -26.07 -16.00 -15.28
C CYS A 27 -26.98 -15.48 -16.39
N THR A 28 -28.31 -15.46 -16.18
CA THR A 28 -29.28 -14.96 -17.17
C THR A 28 -29.09 -13.47 -17.45
N HIS A 29 -28.83 -12.67 -16.40
CA HIS A 29 -28.57 -11.24 -16.56
C HIS A 29 -27.28 -10.98 -17.35
N LEU A 30 -26.22 -11.74 -17.07
CA LEU A 30 -24.94 -11.64 -17.75
C LEU A 30 -25.08 -11.96 -19.25
N LEU A 31 -25.74 -13.07 -19.57
CA LEU A 31 -26.00 -13.46 -20.96
C LEU A 31 -26.86 -12.42 -21.69
N LYS A 32 -27.84 -11.81 -21.01
CA LYS A 32 -28.64 -10.73 -21.59
C LYS A 32 -27.81 -9.48 -21.90
N LYS A 33 -26.93 -9.08 -20.97
CA LYS A 33 -26.06 -7.89 -21.10
C LYS A 33 -25.11 -8.01 -22.30
N PHE A 34 -24.54 -9.19 -22.52
CA PHE A 34 -23.67 -9.46 -23.67
C PHE A 34 -24.42 -9.91 -24.93
N ARG A 35 -25.76 -9.89 -24.93
CA ARG A 35 -26.60 -10.33 -26.05
C ARG A 35 -26.36 -11.80 -26.46
N MET A 36 -25.98 -12.65 -25.50
CA MET A 36 -25.68 -14.08 -25.65
C MET A 36 -26.83 -15.00 -25.21
N LEU A 37 -28.00 -14.44 -24.89
CA LEU A 37 -29.17 -15.21 -24.42
C LEU A 37 -29.67 -16.26 -25.40
N GLY A 38 -29.42 -16.08 -26.70
CA GLY A 38 -29.80 -17.02 -27.77
C GLY A 38 -28.63 -17.84 -28.32
N CYS A 39 -27.45 -17.78 -27.71
CA CYS A 39 -26.30 -18.55 -28.17
C CYS A 39 -26.46 -20.03 -27.82
N LYS A 40 -26.10 -20.90 -28.76
CA LYS A 40 -26.10 -22.35 -28.54
C LYS A 40 -25.07 -22.71 -27.47
N GLU A 41 -25.44 -23.59 -26.55
CA GLU A 41 -24.51 -24.15 -25.57
C GLU A 41 -23.37 -24.88 -26.29
N ALA A 42 -22.14 -24.66 -25.84
CA ALA A 42 -21.02 -25.47 -26.30
C ALA A 42 -21.20 -26.90 -25.76
N ALA A 43 -21.28 -27.88 -26.65
CA ALA A 43 -21.41 -29.29 -26.27
C ALA A 43 -20.18 -29.79 -25.49
N THR A 44 -19.03 -29.16 -25.70
CA THR A 44 -17.80 -29.42 -24.99
C THR A 44 -17.63 -28.39 -23.87
N PRO A 45 -17.53 -28.81 -22.60
CA PRO A 45 -17.17 -27.89 -21.53
C PRO A 45 -15.77 -27.34 -21.80
N MET A 46 -15.59 -26.05 -21.51
CA MET A 46 -14.28 -25.43 -21.64
C MET A 46 -13.29 -26.14 -20.70
N ALA A 47 -12.14 -26.54 -21.23
CA ALA A 47 -11.10 -27.18 -20.43
C ALA A 47 -10.63 -26.23 -19.32
N THR A 48 -10.42 -26.76 -18.11
CA THR A 48 -10.00 -25.95 -16.95
C THR A 48 -8.59 -25.38 -17.10
N ASN A 49 -7.75 -26.05 -17.90
CA ASN A 49 -6.36 -25.68 -18.17
C ASN A 49 -6.21 -25.28 -19.63
N CYS A 50 -6.67 -24.10 -20.00
CA CYS A 50 -6.43 -23.51 -21.32
C CYS A 50 -5.21 -22.58 -21.24
N TYR A 51 -4.15 -22.92 -21.95
CA TYR A 51 -3.04 -22.01 -22.21
C TYR A 51 -3.48 -21.03 -23.29
N LEU A 52 -3.50 -19.74 -22.98
CA LEU A 52 -3.89 -18.69 -23.93
C LEU A 52 -2.63 -18.15 -24.60
N ASP A 53 -2.50 -18.37 -25.90
CA ASP A 53 -1.42 -17.80 -26.71
C ASP A 53 -1.85 -16.48 -27.36
N LEU A 54 -0.87 -15.61 -27.65
CA LEU A 54 -1.10 -14.35 -28.34
C LEU A 54 -1.40 -14.62 -29.83
N ASP A 55 -2.66 -14.44 -30.23
CA ASP A 55 -3.06 -14.50 -31.63
C ASP A 55 -2.67 -13.20 -32.36
N LYS A 56 -1.67 -13.28 -33.24
CA LYS A 56 -1.18 -12.14 -34.03
C LYS A 56 -2.13 -11.77 -35.19
N ALA A 57 -3.06 -12.64 -35.56
CA ALA A 57 -4.06 -12.41 -36.61
C ALA A 57 -5.45 -12.05 -36.04
N GLY A 58 -5.61 -12.13 -34.71
CA GLY A 58 -6.85 -11.82 -34.01
C GLY A 58 -7.22 -10.34 -34.10
N LYS A 59 -8.52 -10.07 -34.11
CA LYS A 59 -9.02 -8.70 -33.95
C LYS A 59 -8.77 -8.26 -32.51
N ASP A 60 -8.11 -7.12 -32.31
CA ASP A 60 -7.93 -6.53 -31.00
C ASP A 60 -9.29 -6.19 -30.39
N VAL A 61 -9.52 -6.62 -29.15
CA VAL A 61 -10.77 -6.38 -28.43
C VAL A 61 -10.48 -5.43 -27.28
N ASP A 62 -11.21 -4.31 -27.24
CA ASP A 62 -11.06 -3.32 -26.17
C ASP A 62 -11.34 -3.97 -24.80
N GLN A 63 -10.28 -4.08 -23.99
CA GLN A 63 -10.32 -4.68 -22.67
C GLN A 63 -11.28 -3.94 -21.72
N LYS A 64 -11.57 -2.67 -21.99
CA LYS A 64 -12.48 -1.84 -21.21
C LYS A 64 -13.91 -2.39 -21.23
N MET A 65 -14.34 -2.96 -22.36
CA MET A 65 -15.66 -3.59 -22.53
C MET A 65 -15.91 -4.75 -21.54
N TYR A 66 -14.86 -5.48 -21.17
CA TYR A 66 -14.96 -6.58 -20.21
C TYR A 66 -14.75 -6.11 -18.75
N ARG A 67 -13.95 -5.07 -18.51
CA ARG A 67 -13.67 -4.55 -17.16
C ARG A 67 -14.75 -3.65 -16.59
N GLU A 68 -15.59 -3.04 -17.44
CA GLU A 68 -16.81 -2.32 -17.00
C GLU A 68 -17.89 -3.23 -16.39
N ALA A 69 -17.64 -4.56 -16.35
CA ALA A 69 -18.57 -5.55 -15.81
C ALA A 69 -18.84 -5.45 -14.29
N GLN A 70 -18.10 -4.63 -13.54
CA GLN A 70 -18.41 -4.34 -12.15
C GLN A 70 -18.83 -2.87 -12.00
N GLU A 71 -20.11 -2.60 -12.21
CA GLU A 71 -20.71 -1.40 -11.62
C GLU A 71 -20.43 -1.46 -10.12
N LYS A 72 -19.64 -0.51 -9.62
CA LYS A 72 -19.43 -0.36 -8.18
C LYS A 72 -20.81 -0.10 -7.61
N VAL A 73 -21.37 -1.07 -6.88
CA VAL A 73 -22.60 -0.88 -6.11
C VAL A 73 -22.28 0.15 -5.03
N THR A 74 -22.45 1.43 -5.33
CA THR A 74 -22.22 2.51 -4.38
C THR A 74 -23.47 2.61 -3.52
N ASN A 75 -23.31 2.33 -2.23
CA ASN A 75 -24.39 2.46 -1.28
C ASN A 75 -24.77 3.95 -1.16
N PRO A 76 -26.02 4.35 -1.47
CA PRO A 76 -26.45 5.74 -1.44
C PRO A 76 -26.46 6.36 -0.02
N LEU A 77 -26.33 5.53 1.03
CA LEU A 77 -26.23 6.00 2.42
C LEU A 77 -24.84 6.56 2.76
N PHE A 78 -23.79 6.24 1.99
CA PHE A 78 -22.42 6.67 2.27
C PHE A 78 -21.95 7.72 1.27
N GLU A 79 -21.98 8.98 1.71
CA GLU A 79 -21.47 10.12 0.95
C GLU A 79 -20.07 10.52 1.42
N LYS A 80 -19.18 10.88 0.50
CA LYS A 80 -17.88 11.46 0.84
C LYS A 80 -18.08 12.89 1.35
N ARG A 81 -17.72 13.15 2.61
CA ARG A 81 -17.78 14.49 3.24
C ARG A 81 -16.36 15.01 3.54
N PRO A 82 -15.66 15.61 2.56
CA PRO A 82 -14.32 16.14 2.79
C PRO A 82 -14.38 17.35 3.74
N LYS A 83 -13.46 17.40 4.71
CA LYS A 83 -13.30 18.53 5.63
C LYS A 83 -12.29 19.51 5.06
N GLN A 84 -12.66 20.79 4.97
CA GLN A 84 -11.75 21.85 4.55
C GLN A 84 -10.94 22.35 5.76
N PHE A 85 -9.68 21.92 5.84
CA PHE A 85 -8.73 22.43 6.84
C PHE A 85 -8.03 23.68 6.31
N GLY A 86 -7.87 24.69 7.15
CA GLY A 86 -7.26 25.96 6.76
C GLY A 86 -7.71 27.11 7.65
N ILE A 87 -7.27 28.32 7.34
CA ILE A 87 -7.67 29.53 8.04
C ILE A 87 -9.17 29.76 7.79
N GLY A 88 -9.97 29.91 8.84
CA GLY A 88 -11.43 30.08 8.74
C GLY A 88 -12.21 28.81 8.38
N GLY A 89 -11.55 27.66 8.27
CA GLY A 89 -12.18 26.36 8.04
C GLY A 89 -12.55 25.63 9.33
N VAL A 90 -12.70 24.31 9.23
CA VAL A 90 -12.94 23.46 10.42
C VAL A 90 -11.67 23.29 11.26
N LEU A 91 -11.84 22.88 12.53
CA LEU A 91 -10.72 22.65 13.45
C LEU A 91 -9.63 21.75 12.84
N PRO A 92 -8.35 22.15 12.93
CA PRO A 92 -7.25 21.39 12.34
C PRO A 92 -7.05 20.07 13.09
N PRO A 93 -6.62 19.01 12.40
CA PRO A 93 -6.28 17.74 13.04
C PRO A 93 -4.99 17.89 13.88
N LYS A 94 -4.74 16.89 14.73
CA LYS A 94 -3.47 16.80 15.47
C LYS A 94 -2.31 16.66 14.46
N ARG A 95 -1.32 17.54 14.57
CA ARG A 95 -0.11 17.57 13.74
C ARG A 95 1.13 17.32 14.59
N ASP A 96 2.22 16.91 13.96
CA ASP A 96 3.51 16.85 14.64
C ASP A 96 3.97 18.27 15.02
N LEU A 97 4.16 18.48 16.32
CA LEU A 97 4.60 19.75 16.91
C LEU A 97 6.06 19.72 17.35
N THR A 98 6.80 18.63 17.19
CA THR A 98 8.17 18.44 17.71
C THR A 98 9.12 19.61 17.46
N ARG A 99 9.02 20.27 16.31
CA ARG A 99 9.82 21.47 15.96
C ARG A 99 9.49 22.70 16.81
N PHE A 100 8.25 22.83 17.24
CA PHE A 100 7.71 23.97 17.99
C PHE A 100 7.51 23.67 19.48
N VAL A 101 7.76 22.43 19.91
CA VAL A 101 7.74 22.06 21.33
C VAL A 101 8.79 22.87 22.10
N LYS A 102 8.40 23.33 23.30
CA LYS A 102 9.34 23.85 24.29
C LYS A 102 10.18 22.70 24.87
N TRP A 103 11.36 22.49 24.29
CA TRP A 103 12.28 21.42 24.71
C TRP A 103 12.90 21.67 26.11
N PRO A 104 13.28 20.60 26.84
CA PRO A 104 14.05 20.73 28.09
C PRO A 104 15.34 21.55 27.91
N LYS A 105 15.75 22.28 28.95
CA LYS A 105 16.87 23.24 28.89
C LYS A 105 18.19 22.59 28.40
N THR A 106 18.47 21.37 28.82
CA THR A 106 19.69 20.62 28.44
C THR A 106 19.78 20.42 26.92
N VAL A 107 18.68 19.99 26.29
CA VAL A 107 18.58 19.81 24.83
C VAL A 107 18.74 21.13 24.10
N GLN A 108 18.15 22.21 24.62
CA GLN A 108 18.31 23.54 24.04
C GLN A 108 19.77 23.99 24.05
N ILE A 109 20.47 23.83 25.17
CA ILE A 109 21.89 24.21 25.31
C ILE A 109 22.78 23.39 24.39
N GLN A 110 22.58 22.07 24.31
CA GLN A 110 23.32 21.19 23.40
C GLN A 110 23.15 21.63 21.93
N ARG A 111 21.92 21.92 21.51
CA ARG A 111 21.62 22.41 20.15
C ARG A 111 22.22 23.79 19.89
N LYS A 112 22.07 24.74 20.83
CA LYS A 112 22.68 26.09 20.74
C LYS A 112 24.20 26.01 20.63
N LYS A 113 24.85 25.16 21.43
CA LYS A 113 26.31 24.93 21.38
C LYS A 113 26.75 24.42 20.01
N ARG A 114 25.99 23.49 19.40
CA ARG A 114 26.27 23.02 18.03
C ARG A 114 26.14 24.14 17.00
N ILE A 115 25.08 24.94 17.08
CA ILE A 115 24.87 26.08 16.17
C ILE A 115 26.01 27.10 16.31
N LEU A 116 26.42 27.41 17.54
CA LEU A 116 27.49 28.37 17.80
C LEU A 116 28.83 27.91 17.20
N LYS A 117 29.18 26.62 17.35
CA LYS A 117 30.38 26.03 16.74
C LYS A 117 30.39 26.11 15.20
N GLN A 118 29.21 26.10 14.55
CA GLN A 118 29.10 26.24 13.10
C GLN A 118 29.15 27.70 12.63
N ARG A 119 28.70 28.64 13.46
CA ARG A 119 28.60 30.06 13.09
C ARG A 119 29.87 30.85 13.37
N LEU A 120 30.63 30.48 14.41
CA LEU A 120 31.88 31.15 14.76
C LEU A 120 33.05 30.59 13.95
N LYS A 121 34.04 31.44 13.69
CA LYS A 121 35.33 31.01 13.11
C LYS A 121 36.08 30.17 14.14
N VAL A 122 36.31 28.89 13.83
CA VAL A 122 37.06 27.97 14.67
C VAL A 122 38.55 28.05 14.28
N PRO A 123 39.48 28.25 15.23
CA PRO A 123 40.91 28.28 14.93
C PRO A 123 41.35 26.93 14.34
N LEU A 124 42.33 26.99 13.43
CA LEU A 124 42.76 25.83 12.63
C LEU A 124 43.14 24.62 13.50
N ALA A 125 43.85 24.86 14.61
CA ALA A 125 44.22 23.86 15.62
C ALA A 125 43.03 23.01 16.11
N LEU A 126 41.85 23.60 16.28
CA LEU A 126 40.63 22.89 16.71
C LEU A 126 39.82 22.33 15.54
N ASN A 127 39.98 22.89 14.34
CA ASN A 127 39.24 22.48 13.14
C ASN A 127 39.77 21.17 12.52
N HIS A 128 41.00 20.76 12.85
CA HIS A 128 41.52 19.45 12.42
C HIS A 128 40.73 18.29 13.03
N ILE A 129 40.23 18.42 14.26
CA ILE A 129 39.46 17.39 14.97
C ILE A 129 38.09 17.15 14.31
N THR A 130 37.53 18.16 13.65
CA THR A 130 36.26 18.02 12.92
C THR A 130 36.41 17.33 11.57
N LYS A 131 37.64 17.21 11.04
CA LYS A 131 37.91 16.49 9.79
C LYS A 131 38.18 15.02 10.11
N THR A 132 37.17 14.17 9.88
CA THR A 132 37.26 12.73 10.13
C THR A 132 37.76 11.97 8.90
N LEU A 133 38.31 10.77 9.11
CA LEU A 133 38.59 9.83 8.02
C LEU A 133 37.29 9.41 7.30
N ASN A 134 37.40 9.03 6.03
CA ASN A 134 36.27 8.53 5.26
C ASN A 134 35.76 7.20 5.83
N LYS A 135 34.46 6.92 5.68
CA LYS A 135 33.78 5.76 6.29
C LYS A 135 34.46 4.43 5.97
N ASN A 136 34.90 4.23 4.73
CA ASN A 136 35.56 2.99 4.29
C ASN A 136 36.92 2.79 4.98
N LEU A 137 37.74 3.84 5.03
CA LEU A 137 39.05 3.85 5.71
C LEU A 137 38.89 3.67 7.23
N GLY A 138 37.86 4.28 7.82
CA GLY A 138 37.55 4.06 9.24
C GLY A 138 37.19 2.62 9.53
N GLN A 139 36.43 1.98 8.63
CA GLN A 139 36.04 0.59 8.76
C GLN A 139 37.23 -0.37 8.61
N THR A 140 38.10 -0.15 7.62
CA THR A 140 39.31 -0.98 7.41
C THR A 140 40.29 -0.85 8.57
N ASN A 141 40.52 0.37 9.06
CA ASN A 141 41.45 0.61 10.15
C ASN A 141 40.95 0.02 11.48
N PHE A 142 39.63 0.03 11.72
CA PHE A 142 39.04 -0.61 12.90
C PHE A 142 39.24 -2.14 12.88
N TYR A 143 39.06 -2.77 11.72
CA TYR A 143 39.28 -4.22 11.57
C TYR A 143 40.77 -4.59 11.58
N SER A 144 41.66 -3.78 10.99
CA SER A 144 43.11 -4.01 11.04
C SER A 144 43.63 -3.95 12.47
N VAL A 145 43.31 -2.88 13.22
CA VAL A 145 43.75 -2.73 14.61
C VAL A 145 43.14 -3.81 15.54
N GLY A 146 41.92 -4.29 15.25
CA GLY A 146 41.33 -5.42 15.96
C GLY A 146 41.99 -6.77 15.66
N SER A 147 42.66 -6.90 14.51
CA SER A 147 43.42 -8.10 14.11
C SER A 147 44.83 -8.11 14.69
N ASP A 148 45.41 -6.91 14.87
CA ASP A 148 46.74 -6.69 15.43
C ASP A 148 46.78 -6.82 16.98
N ILE A 149 45.62 -6.89 17.65
CA ILE A 149 45.47 -7.18 19.09
C ILE A 149 45.21 -8.69 19.34
N ASN A 150 45.68 -9.58 18.46
CA ASN A 150 46.04 -10.93 18.90
C ASN A 150 47.35 -10.86 19.71
N ILE A 151 47.27 -10.23 20.88
CA ILE A 151 48.08 -10.64 22.02
C ILE A 151 47.78 -12.12 22.18
N VAL A 152 48.83 -12.92 22.00
CA VAL A 152 48.98 -14.26 22.53
C VAL A 152 48.41 -14.29 23.95
N VAL A 153 47.13 -14.62 24.07
CA VAL A 153 46.60 -15.27 25.26
C VAL A 153 46.78 -16.75 24.94
N MET A 154 47.63 -17.37 25.75
CA MET A 154 47.96 -18.78 25.79
C MET A 154 46.81 -19.72 25.44
#